data_AF-A0A925MTI9-F1
#
_entry.id   AF-A0A925MTI9-F1
#
_cell.length_a   1.000
_cell.length_b   1.000
_cell.length_c   1.000
_cell.angle_alpha   90.00
_cell.angle_beta   90.00
_cell.angle_gamma   90.00
#
_symmetry.space_group_name_H-M   'P 1'
#
loop_
_entity.id
_entity.type
_entity.pdbx_description
1 polymer ?
#
loop_
_entity_poly.entity_id
_entity_poly.type
_entity_poly.pdbx_seq_one_letter_code
_entity_poly.pdbx_strand_id
1 'polypeptide(L)'
;NTVGHPQTDHLRTMALVEAAAEFARETLAPGGAFVGKVLAGGADSALVAALKRDFASVKHAKPPASRKGSSEWYVVAQGFRGERP
;
A
#
# COMPACT_ATOMS: atom_id res chain seq x y z
N ASN A 1 13.11 -9.98 3.05
CA ASN A 1 13.13 -11.25 2.31
C ASN A 1 11.95 -12.12 2.70
N THR A 2 11.33 -12.76 1.72
CA THR A 2 10.29 -13.77 1.95
C THR A 2 10.91 -15.04 2.50
N VAL A 3 10.19 -15.77 3.36
CA VAL A 3 10.63 -17.05 3.91
C VAL A 3 10.08 -18.25 3.14
N GLY A 4 9.23 -18.01 2.13
CA GLY A 4 8.62 -19.07 1.31
C GLY A 4 7.34 -19.65 1.92
N HIS A 5 6.84 -19.06 3.01
CA HIS A 5 5.57 -19.41 3.62
C HIS A 5 4.54 -18.31 3.29
N PRO A 6 3.63 -18.53 2.32
CA PRO A 6 2.83 -17.47 1.72
C PRO A 6 2.05 -16.61 2.72
N GLN A 7 1.45 -17.24 3.74
CA GLN A 7 0.67 -16.55 4.75
C GLN A 7 1.54 -15.66 5.65
N THR A 8 2.71 -16.17 6.07
CA THR A 8 3.63 -15.41 6.92
C THR A 8 4.24 -14.24 6.14
N ASP A 9 4.59 -14.48 4.88
CA ASP A 9 5.15 -13.46 4.00
C ASP A 9 4.12 -12.37 3.67
N HIS A 10 2.85 -12.74 3.52
CA HIS A 10 1.75 -11.79 3.37
C HIS A 10 1.59 -10.92 4.62
N LEU A 11 1.46 -11.52 5.81
CA LEU A 11 1.30 -10.78 7.07
C LEU A 11 2.46 -9.81 7.34
N ARG A 12 3.70 -10.25 7.12
CA ARG A 12 4.90 -9.39 7.28
C ARG A 12 4.91 -8.22 6.32
N THR A 13 4.52 -8.46 5.06
CA THR A 13 4.44 -7.41 4.05
C THR A 13 3.35 -6.42 4.40
N MET A 14 2.17 -6.90 4.81
CA MET A 14 1.06 -6.03 5.20
C MET A 14 1.41 -5.15 6.40
N ALA A 15 1.97 -5.71 7.46
CA ALA A 15 2.40 -4.94 8.62
C ALA A 15 3.42 -3.84 8.24
N LEU A 16 4.34 -4.13 7.32
CA LEU A 16 5.29 -3.14 6.82
C LEU A 16 4.59 -2.01 6.03
N VAL A 17 3.64 -2.35 5.17
CA VAL A 17 2.91 -1.36 4.37
C VAL A 17 2.00 -0.50 5.24
N GLU A 18 1.38 -1.08 6.27
CA GLU A 18 0.57 -0.34 7.25
C GLU A 18 1.40 0.67 8.03
N ALA A 19 2.56 0.26 8.56
CA ALA A 19 3.49 1.16 9.24
C ALA A 19 3.98 2.29 8.30
N ALA A 20 4.25 1.96 7.03
CA ALA A 20 4.64 2.96 6.04
C ALA A 20 3.50 3.94 5.70
N ALA A 21 2.25 3.47 5.66
CA ALA A 21 1.09 4.32 5.43
C ALA A 21 0.84 5.25 6.63
N GLU A 22 1.05 4.77 7.86
CA GLU A 22 1.01 5.60 9.07
C GLU A 22 2.08 6.69 9.04
N PHE A 23 3.33 6.32 8.76
CA PHE A 23 4.41 7.28 8.57
C PHE A 23 4.08 8.33 7.50
N ALA A 24 3.49 7.90 6.37
CA ALA A 24 3.09 8.81 5.30
C ALA A 24 2.01 9.81 5.74
N ARG A 25 1.07 9.42 6.61
CA ARG A 25 0.06 10.34 7.17
C ARG A 25 0.69 11.43 8.03
N GLU A 26 1.78 11.13 8.73
CA GLU A 26 2.46 12.07 9.61
C GLU A 26 3.42 13.00 8.87
N THR A 27 3.95 12.57 7.71
CA THR A 27 5.06 13.25 7.04
C THR A 27 4.75 13.80 5.65
N LEU A 28 3.73 13.31 4.97
CA LEU A 28 3.39 13.84 3.64
C LEU A 28 2.83 15.26 3.73
N ALA A 29 3.33 16.14 2.86
CA ALA A 29 2.66 17.39 2.59
C ALA A 29 1.31 17.15 1.90
N PRO A 30 0.31 18.04 2.08
CA PRO A 30 -0.93 17.99 1.31
C PRO A 30 -0.66 17.91 -0.21
N GLY A 31 -1.42 17.06 -0.90
CA GLY A 31 -1.21 16.72 -2.31
C GLY A 31 -0.21 15.57 -2.57
N GLY A 32 0.51 15.12 -1.55
CA GLY A 32 1.49 14.03 -1.64
C GLY A 32 0.92 12.68 -2.07
N ALA A 33 1.81 11.72 -2.34
CA ALA A 33 1.46 10.38 -2.78
C ALA A 33 2.17 9.30 -1.95
N PHE A 34 1.49 8.18 -1.77
CA PHE A 34 2.02 6.97 -1.16
C PHE A 34 1.90 5.80 -2.13
N VAL A 35 2.97 5.02 -2.26
CA VAL A 35 2.99 3.82 -3.10
C VAL A 35 3.55 2.66 -2.29
N GLY A 36 2.70 1.66 -2.03
CA GLY A 36 3.05 0.47 -1.26
C GLY A 36 3.04 -0.78 -2.14
N LYS A 37 4.13 -1.55 -2.11
CA LYS A 37 4.17 -2.88 -2.75
C LYS A 37 3.50 -3.90 -1.83
N VAL A 38 2.53 -4.64 -2.36
CA VAL A 38 1.74 -5.66 -1.67
C VAL A 38 1.81 -7.00 -2.42
N LEU A 39 1.60 -8.10 -1.70
CA LEU A 39 1.67 -9.46 -2.24
C LEU A 39 0.29 -10.13 -2.24
N ALA A 40 0.14 -11.16 -3.09
CA ALA A 40 -0.90 -12.18 -2.95
C ALA A 40 -2.36 -11.67 -3.01
N GLY A 41 -2.65 -10.72 -3.91
CA GLY A 41 -4.04 -10.30 -4.21
C GLY A 41 -4.36 -8.84 -3.93
N GLY A 42 -3.45 -8.12 -3.25
CA GLY A 42 -3.57 -6.67 -3.03
C GLY A 42 -3.47 -6.29 -1.57
N ALA A 43 -3.64 -4.99 -1.29
CA ALA A 43 -3.76 -4.47 0.06
C ALA A 43 -5.06 -4.95 0.71
N ASP A 44 -5.03 -5.23 2.02
CA ASP A 44 -6.22 -5.55 2.80
C ASP A 44 -7.27 -4.42 2.72
N SER A 45 -8.54 -4.81 2.77
CA SER A 45 -9.69 -3.91 2.80
C SER A 45 -9.57 -2.78 3.84
N ALA A 46 -9.02 -3.07 5.03
CA ALA A 46 -8.84 -2.09 6.09
C ALA A 46 -7.81 -1.01 5.70
N LEU A 47 -6.66 -1.44 5.14
CA LEU A 47 -5.64 -0.53 4.64
C LEU A 47 -6.18 0.33 3.48
N VAL A 48 -6.91 -0.28 2.54
CA VAL A 48 -7.50 0.46 1.41
C VAL A 48 -8.53 1.50 1.90
N ALA A 49 -9.34 1.15 2.89
CA ALA A 49 -10.31 2.08 3.48
C ALA A 49 -9.60 3.27 4.17
N ALA A 50 -8.53 3.00 4.94
CA ALA A 50 -7.72 4.04 5.56
C ALA A 50 -7.10 4.98 4.50
N LEU A 51 -6.48 4.42 3.46
CA LEU A 51 -5.93 5.22 2.36
C LEU A 51 -7.01 6.03 1.62
N LYS A 52 -8.21 5.49 1.41
CA LYS A 52 -9.30 6.24 0.74
C LYS A 52 -9.82 7.41 1.57
N ARG A 53 -9.75 7.31 2.90
CA ARG A 53 -10.07 8.42 3.81
C ARG A 53 -9.00 9.51 3.76
N ASP A 54 -7.74 9.14 3.60
CA ASP A 54 -6.63 10.10 3.71
C ASP A 54 -6.19 10.68 2.35
N PHE A 55 -6.53 10.03 1.23
CA PHE A 55 -6.09 10.41 -0.12
C PHE A 55 -7.26 10.59 -1.10
N ALA A 56 -7.09 11.50 -2.08
CA ALA A 56 -8.08 11.78 -3.11
C ALA A 56 -8.39 10.57 -4.02
N SER A 57 -7.39 9.73 -4.30
CA SER A 57 -7.59 8.51 -5.09
C SER A 57 -6.70 7.36 -4.61
N VAL A 58 -7.22 6.13 -4.70
CA VAL A 58 -6.51 4.89 -4.35
C VAL A 58 -6.79 3.85 -5.41
N LYS A 59 -5.74 3.25 -5.98
CA LYS A 59 -5.83 2.23 -7.04
C LYS A 59 -4.84 1.10 -6.80
N HIS A 60 -5.21 -0.12 -7.18
CA HIS A 60 -4.27 -1.21 -7.30
C HIS A 60 -3.68 -1.23 -8.71
N ALA A 61 -2.36 -1.40 -8.81
CA ALA A 61 -1.65 -1.44 -10.07
C ALA A 61 -0.73 -2.66 -10.13
N LYS A 62 -0.73 -3.34 -11.27
CA LYS A 62 0.27 -4.35 -11.62
C LYS A 62 1.18 -3.76 -12.71
N PRO A 63 2.45 -3.46 -12.38
CA PRO A 63 3.35 -2.84 -13.35
C PRO A 63 3.60 -3.75 -14.56
N PRO A 64 3.73 -3.19 -15.78
CA PRO A 64 4.11 -3.96 -16.98
C PRO A 64 5.45 -4.69 -16.83
N ALA A 65 6.37 -4.13 -16.03
CA ALA A 65 7.67 -4.73 -15.74
C ALA A 65 7.62 -5.90 -14.74
N SER A 66 6.44 -6.26 -14.21
CA SER A 66 6.30 -7.39 -13.29
C SER A 66 6.64 -8.69 -14.00
N ARG A 67 7.47 -9.54 -13.37
CA ARG A 67 7.83 -10.84 -13.94
C ARG A 67 6.59 -11.71 -14.14
N LYS A 68 6.58 -12.49 -15.22
CA LYS A 68 5.52 -13.48 -15.49
C LYS A 68 5.42 -14.45 -14.31
N GLY A 69 4.23 -14.55 -13.69
CA GLY A 69 3.99 -15.38 -12.50
C GLY A 69 4.24 -14.68 -11.15
N SER A 70 4.70 -13.42 -11.13
CA SER A 70 4.81 -12.67 -9.88
C SER A 70 3.44 -12.37 -9.28
N SER A 71 3.32 -12.55 -7.96
CA SER A 71 2.16 -12.20 -7.15
C SER A 71 2.16 -10.73 -6.70
N GLU A 72 3.11 -9.92 -7.17
CA GLU A 72 3.27 -8.52 -6.77
C GLU A 72 2.20 -7.61 -7.37
N TRP A 73 1.69 -6.74 -6.50
CA TRP A 73 0.78 -5.65 -6.79
C TRP A 73 1.26 -4.41 -6.05
N TYR A 74 0.75 -3.24 -6.45
CA TYR A 74 1.00 -1.99 -5.76
C TYR A 74 -0.32 -1.33 -5.40
N VAL A 75 -0.42 -0.77 -4.21
CA VAL A 75 -1.45 0.21 -3.87
C VAL A 75 -0.86 1.59 -4.11
N VAL A 76 -1.54 2.38 -4.93
CA VAL A 76 -1.14 3.74 -5.32
C VAL A 76 -2.18 4.70 -4.78
N ALA A 77 -1.80 5.49 -3.78
CA ALA A 77 -2.65 6.50 -3.17
C ALA A 77 -2.10 7.90 -3.49
N GLN A 78 -2.94 8.78 -4.06
CA GLN A 78 -2.51 10.09 -4.57
C GLN A 78 -3.42 11.20 -4.05
N GLY A 79 -2.82 12.38 -3.85
CA GLY A 79 -3.54 13.56 -3.39
C GLY A 79 -3.86 13.46 -1.91
N PHE A 80 -2.83 13.35 -1.06
CA PHE A 80 -2.97 13.33 0.38
C PHE A 80 -3.74 14.57 0.87
N ARG A 81 -4.82 14.37 1.62
CA ARG A 81 -5.70 15.47 2.07
C ARG A 81 -5.06 16.32 3.16
N GLY A 82 -4.21 15.73 4.01
CA GLY A 82 -3.55 16.45 5.10
C GLY A 82 -4.48 16.94 6.21
N GLU A 83 -5.75 16.49 6.21
CA GLU A 83 -6.71 16.75 7.28
C GLU A 83 -6.26 15.96 8.51
N ARG A 84 -5.63 16.64 9.47
CA ARG A 84 -5.42 16.07 10.80
C ARG A 84 -6.76 16.06 11.55
N PRO A 85 -7.12 14.96 12.24
CA PRO A 85 -8.26 14.96 13.15
C PRO A 85 -8.10 16.02 14.25
#